data_AF-A0A1B4LBS7-F1
#
_entry.id   AF-A0A1B4LBS7-F1
#
_cell.length_a   1.000
_cell.length_b   1.000
_cell.length_c   1.000
_cell.angle_alpha   90.00
_cell.angle_beta   90.00
_cell.angle_gamma   90.00
#
_symmetry.space_group_name_H-M   'P 1'
#
loop_
_entity.id
_entity.type
_entity.pdbx_description
1 polymer ?
#
loop_
_entity_poly.entity_id
_entity_poly.type
_entity_poly.pdbx_seq_one_letter_code
_entity_poly.pdbx_strand_id
1 'polypeptide(L)'
;MSKLLQRLLGLLFPGVDGADPADPGGDAGGGDPGDDGAGGGDPGAGDPAADIPEDDFDFDFVEPATPSRRATSDADRLAALEAEVERRGRAVDTSRAPTTPAPIADRDYEAEEARLRDPNTTDIERWQIQSNRTLRQSQQAAQAALFQAQDLRDQTLFEAKIASDPHRARYRDRVEQAVQDERRAGRNASREAVYYYMLGKDIADGKLKPKAKAKAPAADVPRGKTPGVRSNVPPARGQTEHQKRTARLADVNI
;
A
#
# COMPACT_ATOMS: atom_id res chain seq x y z
N MET A 1 -29.16 46.50 18.93
CA MET A 1 -28.80 45.06 18.90
C MET A 1 -28.98 44.47 20.28
N SER A 2 -29.60 43.30 20.39
CA SER A 2 -29.90 42.70 21.70
C SER A 2 -28.63 42.18 22.37
N LYS A 3 -28.46 42.48 23.66
CA LYS A 3 -27.31 42.06 24.49
C LYS A 3 -27.11 40.53 24.53
N LEU A 4 -28.18 39.80 24.20
CA LEU A 4 -28.24 38.35 24.14
C LEU A 4 -27.56 37.81 22.88
N LEU A 5 -27.71 38.50 21.74
CA LEU A 5 -26.98 38.18 20.51
C LEU A 5 -25.47 38.39 20.69
N GLN A 6 -25.09 39.46 21.39
CA GLN A 6 -23.68 39.81 21.59
C GLN A 6 -22.93 38.78 22.45
N ARG A 7 -23.60 38.22 23.47
CA ARG A 7 -23.05 37.13 24.29
C ARG A 7 -22.96 35.80 23.54
N LEU A 8 -23.90 35.51 22.65
CA LEU A 8 -23.87 34.30 21.83
C LEU A 8 -22.74 34.35 20.78
N LEU A 9 -22.49 35.53 20.18
CA LEU A 9 -21.36 35.69 19.28
C LEU A 9 -20.00 35.64 19.99
N GLY A 10 -19.89 36.19 21.20
CA GLY A 10 -18.66 36.12 22.01
C GLY A 10 -18.29 34.70 22.47
N LEU A 11 -19.29 33.82 22.63
CA LEU A 11 -19.03 32.40 22.93
C LEU A 11 -18.60 31.59 21.69
N LEU A 12 -19.08 31.98 20.51
CA LEU A 12 -18.84 31.23 19.26
C LEU A 12 -17.51 31.62 18.60
N PHE A 13 -17.02 32.82 18.87
CA PHE A 13 -15.73 33.32 18.39
C PHE A 13 -14.93 33.95 19.56
N PRO A 14 -14.33 33.15 20.44
CA PRO A 14 -13.42 33.68 21.45
C PRO A 14 -12.23 34.33 20.73
N GLY A 15 -12.18 35.67 20.73
CA GLY A 15 -11.15 36.46 20.05
C GLY A 15 -11.65 37.61 19.18
N VAL A 16 -12.97 37.83 19.02
CA VAL A 16 -13.51 39.01 18.32
C VAL A 16 -14.03 40.05 19.32
N ASP A 17 -13.17 40.45 20.25
CA ASP A 17 -13.33 41.72 20.97
C ASP A 17 -12.31 42.71 20.40
N GLY A 18 -12.82 43.68 19.64
CA GLY A 18 -12.22 45.00 19.43
C GLY A 18 -10.74 45.06 19.04
N ALA A 19 -10.39 44.67 17.83
CA ALA A 19 -9.12 45.07 17.22
C ALA A 19 -9.26 46.49 16.62
N ASP A 20 -8.83 47.48 17.39
CA ASP A 20 -8.46 48.82 16.92
C ASP A 20 -7.22 48.68 16.01
N PRO A 21 -7.16 49.29 14.81
CA PRO A 21 -6.07 49.06 13.87
C PRO A 21 -4.91 50.03 14.13
N ALA A 22 -3.97 49.65 15.00
CA ALA A 22 -2.67 50.32 15.08
C ALA A 22 -1.56 49.42 15.64
N ASP A 23 -0.49 49.33 14.85
CA ASP A 23 0.92 49.09 15.21
C ASP A 23 1.47 47.64 15.19
N PRO A 24 2.58 47.37 14.43
CA PRO A 24 3.19 46.06 14.27
C PRO A 24 4.48 45.88 15.10
N GLY A 25 4.68 44.67 15.62
CA GLY A 25 6.01 44.19 16.06
C GLY A 25 6.05 43.63 17.47
N GLY A 26 6.81 42.55 17.68
CA GLY A 26 7.23 42.13 19.03
C GLY A 26 7.29 40.62 19.25
N ASP A 27 8.50 40.10 19.07
CA ASP A 27 9.06 38.80 19.43
C ASP A 27 8.89 38.34 20.91
N ALA A 28 9.02 37.01 21.12
CA ALA A 28 9.50 36.23 22.29
C ALA A 28 8.55 35.05 22.61
N GLY A 29 8.94 33.77 22.79
CA GLY A 29 10.24 33.14 23.01
C GLY A 29 10.18 32.21 24.25
N GLY A 30 10.45 30.90 24.08
CA GLY A 30 10.85 29.93 25.13
C GLY A 30 9.73 29.32 25.98
N GLY A 31 9.75 28.08 26.44
CA GLY A 31 10.77 27.02 26.41
C GLY A 31 10.25 25.74 27.08
N ASP A 32 10.79 24.60 26.64
CA ASP A 32 10.74 23.26 27.27
C ASP A 32 11.70 23.23 28.49
N PRO A 33 11.41 22.47 29.57
CA PRO A 33 12.03 21.15 29.71
C PRO A 33 11.19 20.08 30.45
N GLY A 34 11.13 18.87 29.88
CA GLY A 34 11.87 17.68 30.37
C GLY A 34 11.51 16.95 31.69
N ASP A 35 11.41 15.62 31.54
CA ASP A 35 11.66 14.50 32.51
C ASP A 35 10.53 14.26 33.55
N ASP A 36 10.13 13.04 33.97
CA ASP A 36 10.92 11.87 34.39
C ASP A 36 10.21 10.53 34.14
N GLY A 37 10.99 9.47 33.91
CA GLY A 37 10.51 8.10 33.69
C GLY A 37 10.25 7.26 34.96
N ALA A 38 9.64 6.10 34.75
CA ALA A 38 9.74 4.95 35.67
C ALA A 38 9.47 3.64 34.92
N GLY A 39 10.47 2.75 34.92
CA GLY A 39 10.37 1.38 34.47
C GLY A 39 10.06 0.39 35.61
N GLY A 40 9.89 -0.87 35.23
CA GLY A 40 9.70 -2.03 36.10
C GLY A 40 8.49 -2.84 35.62
N GLY A 41 8.53 -4.15 35.44
CA GLY A 41 9.49 -5.20 35.77
C GLY A 41 8.68 -6.51 35.68
N ASP A 42 9.22 -7.51 35.00
CA ASP A 42 8.67 -8.87 34.91
C ASP A 42 8.59 -9.53 36.29
N PRO A 43 7.55 -10.34 36.55
CA PRO A 43 7.84 -11.65 37.12
C PRO A 43 6.97 -12.77 36.51
N GLY A 44 7.67 -13.78 36.00
CA GLY A 44 7.12 -15.11 35.77
C GLY A 44 6.98 -15.95 37.05
N ALA A 45 6.22 -17.03 36.87
CA ALA A 45 6.06 -18.26 37.67
C ALA A 45 4.95 -18.29 38.74
N GLY A 46 3.99 -19.20 38.52
CA GLY A 46 3.12 -19.74 39.58
C GLY A 46 1.74 -20.20 39.09
N ASP A 47 1.65 -21.43 38.56
CA ASP A 47 0.40 -22.21 38.48
C ASP A 47 -0.04 -22.62 39.91
N PRO A 48 -1.34 -22.80 40.19
CA PRO A 48 -1.85 -24.17 40.15
C PRO A 48 -3.32 -24.33 39.69
N ALA A 49 -3.50 -25.35 38.86
CA ALA A 49 -4.55 -26.37 38.95
C ALA A 49 -6.01 -25.90 38.78
N ALA A 50 -6.53 -26.11 37.57
CA ALA A 50 -7.95 -26.40 37.36
C ALA A 50 -8.06 -27.76 36.66
N ASP A 51 -8.68 -28.70 37.36
CA ASP A 51 -9.14 -30.01 36.89
C ASP A 51 -9.77 -29.91 35.49
N ILE A 52 -9.17 -30.61 34.53
CA ILE A 52 -9.83 -31.00 33.28
C ILE A 52 -9.79 -32.54 33.26
N PRO A 53 -10.95 -33.22 33.15
CA PRO A 53 -11.00 -34.67 33.18
C PRO A 53 -10.16 -35.26 32.04
N GLU A 54 -9.35 -36.26 32.39
CA GLU A 54 -8.66 -37.15 31.46
C GLU A 54 -9.70 -37.99 30.71
N ASP A 55 -10.27 -37.42 29.64
CA ASP A 55 -10.98 -38.20 28.64
C ASP A 55 -9.93 -38.92 27.78
N ASP A 56 -10.07 -40.24 27.79
CA ASP A 56 -9.31 -41.26 27.07
C ASP A 56 -9.46 -41.05 25.55
N PHE A 57 -8.69 -40.12 24.97
CA PHE A 57 -8.60 -39.94 23.53
C PHE A 57 -7.57 -40.90 22.94
N ASP A 58 -8.05 -42.09 22.59
CA ASP A 58 -7.33 -43.06 21.77
C ASP A 58 -7.16 -42.46 20.36
N PHE A 59 -6.06 -41.71 20.17
CA PHE A 59 -5.68 -41.16 18.87
C PHE A 59 -5.11 -42.30 18.03
N ASP A 60 -5.97 -42.91 17.22
CA ASP A 60 -5.58 -43.80 16.13
C ASP A 60 -4.76 -42.98 15.12
N PHE A 61 -3.45 -42.91 15.35
CA PHE A 61 -2.51 -42.25 14.45
C PHE A 61 -2.42 -43.07 13.17
N VAL A 62 -3.27 -42.74 12.21
CA VAL A 62 -3.13 -43.18 10.83
C VAL A 62 -1.89 -42.50 10.27
N GLU A 63 -0.79 -43.24 10.24
CA GLU A 63 0.46 -42.81 9.59
C GLU A 63 0.14 -42.35 8.16
N PRO A 64 0.41 -41.09 7.79
CA PRO A 64 0.16 -40.62 6.44
C PRO A 64 1.13 -41.35 5.50
N ALA A 65 0.61 -42.38 4.83
CA ALA A 65 1.33 -43.12 3.81
C ALA A 65 1.94 -42.11 2.83
N THR A 66 3.28 -42.14 2.72
CA THR A 66 4.02 -41.27 1.80
C THR A 66 3.44 -41.39 0.39
N PRO A 67 3.13 -40.27 -0.29
CA PRO A 67 2.54 -40.35 -1.62
C PRO A 67 3.55 -40.98 -2.57
N SER A 68 3.22 -42.19 -3.04
CA SER A 68 3.90 -42.85 -4.14
C SER A 68 4.01 -41.85 -5.31
N ARG A 69 5.25 -41.41 -5.60
CA ARG A 69 5.55 -40.56 -6.75
C ARG A 69 5.23 -41.35 -8.02
N ARG A 70 3.99 -41.26 -8.50
CA ARG A 70 3.69 -41.59 -9.89
C ARG A 70 4.44 -40.59 -10.75
N ALA A 71 5.23 -41.10 -11.68
CA ALA A 71 5.82 -40.29 -12.75
C ALA A 71 4.68 -39.80 -13.66
N THR A 72 3.99 -38.75 -13.24
CA THR A 72 3.15 -37.95 -14.13
C THR A 72 4.08 -37.42 -15.21
N SER A 73 3.79 -37.70 -16.47
CA SER A 73 4.60 -37.24 -17.58
C SER A 73 4.72 -35.71 -17.51
N ASP A 74 5.85 -35.14 -17.91
CA ASP A 74 6.03 -33.68 -17.84
C ASP A 74 4.96 -32.93 -18.66
N ALA A 75 4.34 -33.59 -19.65
CA ALA A 75 3.20 -33.09 -20.39
C ALA A 75 1.95 -32.88 -19.50
N ASP A 76 1.67 -33.79 -18.56
CA ASP A 76 0.54 -33.67 -17.64
C ASP A 76 0.75 -32.53 -16.63
N ARG A 77 2.01 -32.31 -16.20
CA ARG A 77 2.36 -31.17 -15.33
C ARG A 77 2.22 -29.85 -16.06
N LEU A 78 2.63 -29.77 -17.33
CA LEU A 78 2.48 -28.57 -18.15
C LEU A 78 1.01 -28.26 -18.42
N ALA A 79 0.19 -29.27 -18.75
CA ALA A 79 -1.24 -29.09 -18.95
C ALA A 79 -1.96 -28.63 -17.66
N ALA A 80 -1.57 -29.17 -16.49
CA ALA A 80 -2.11 -28.73 -15.21
C ALA A 80 -1.72 -27.28 -14.87
N LEU A 81 -0.48 -26.87 -15.18
CA LEU A 81 -0.01 -25.50 -15.00
C LEU A 81 -0.72 -24.53 -15.96
N GLU A 82 -0.93 -24.92 -17.21
CA GLU A 82 -1.62 -24.09 -18.20
C GLU A 82 -3.11 -23.91 -17.85
N ALA A 83 -3.78 -24.97 -17.39
CA ALA A 83 -5.15 -24.88 -16.89
C ALA A 83 -5.27 -24.00 -15.62
N GLU A 84 -4.25 -24.00 -14.76
CA GLU A 84 -4.20 -23.13 -13.58
C GLU A 84 -3.95 -21.67 -13.95
N VAL A 85 -3.07 -21.42 -14.93
CA VAL A 85 -2.83 -20.07 -15.48
C VAL A 85 -4.09 -19.54 -16.16
N GLU A 86 -4.81 -20.36 -16.92
CA GLU A 86 -6.06 -19.98 -17.57
C GLU A 86 -7.17 -19.70 -16.52
N ARG A 87 -7.28 -20.52 -15.46
CA ARG A 87 -8.19 -20.24 -14.34
C ARG A 87 -7.87 -18.92 -13.66
N ARG A 88 -6.60 -18.65 -13.35
CA ARG A 88 -6.18 -17.37 -12.75
C ARG A 88 -6.41 -16.20 -13.70
N GLY A 89 -6.14 -16.36 -14.99
CA GLY A 89 -6.41 -15.36 -16.02
C GLY A 89 -7.89 -14.99 -16.05
N ARG A 90 -8.77 -15.99 -16.12
CA ARG A 90 -10.23 -15.76 -16.07
C ARG A 90 -10.68 -15.12 -14.77
N ALA A 91 -10.14 -15.51 -13.62
CA ALA A 91 -10.47 -14.90 -12.33
C ALA A 91 -10.09 -13.41 -12.28
N VAL A 92 -8.90 -13.06 -12.76
CA VAL A 92 -8.43 -11.67 -12.87
C VAL A 92 -9.30 -10.89 -13.86
N ASP A 93 -9.64 -11.47 -15.01
CA ASP A 93 -10.51 -10.82 -15.99
C ASP A 93 -11.94 -10.63 -15.46
N THR A 94 -12.51 -11.58 -14.71
CA THR A 94 -13.79 -11.36 -14.02
C THR A 94 -13.70 -10.31 -12.92
N SER A 95 -12.57 -10.18 -12.23
CA SER A 95 -12.37 -9.11 -11.24
C SER A 95 -12.15 -7.74 -11.90
N ARG A 96 -11.70 -7.73 -13.16
CA ARG A 96 -11.45 -6.53 -13.96
C ARG A 96 -12.63 -6.13 -14.84
N ALA A 97 -13.57 -7.04 -15.07
CA ALA A 97 -14.80 -6.75 -15.79
C ALA A 97 -15.61 -5.71 -15.00
N PRO A 98 -15.87 -4.52 -15.57
CA PRO A 98 -16.73 -3.54 -14.93
C PRO A 98 -18.15 -4.10 -14.96
N THR A 99 -18.54 -4.80 -13.90
CA THR A 99 -19.96 -5.00 -13.61
C THR A 99 -20.48 -3.58 -13.38
N THR A 100 -21.17 -3.03 -14.37
CA THR A 100 -21.72 -1.67 -14.27
C THR A 100 -23.08 -1.85 -13.60
N PRO A 101 -23.21 -1.70 -12.27
CA PRO A 101 -24.54 -1.57 -11.70
C PRO A 101 -25.17 -0.36 -12.37
N ALA A 102 -26.38 -0.50 -12.90
CA ALA A 102 -27.16 0.65 -13.32
C ALA A 102 -27.19 1.66 -12.17
N PRO A 103 -27.02 2.97 -12.43
CA PRO A 103 -26.97 3.97 -11.37
C PRO A 103 -28.29 3.96 -10.59
N ILE A 104 -28.26 3.39 -9.39
CA ILE A 104 -29.43 3.30 -8.48
C ILE A 104 -29.96 4.70 -8.15
N ALA A 105 -29.08 5.71 -8.17
CA ALA A 105 -29.40 7.11 -7.92
C ALA A 105 -30.43 7.69 -8.90
N ASP A 106 -30.45 7.25 -10.16
CA ASP A 106 -31.34 7.80 -11.18
C ASP A 106 -32.79 7.36 -10.95
N ARG A 107 -32.99 6.11 -10.51
CA ARG A 107 -34.32 5.56 -10.23
C ARG A 107 -34.99 6.21 -9.01
N ASP A 108 -34.22 6.49 -7.98
CA ASP A 108 -34.74 7.13 -6.77
C ASP A 108 -35.06 8.61 -7.03
N TYR A 109 -34.27 9.28 -7.87
CA TYR A 109 -34.51 10.66 -8.30
C TYR A 109 -35.83 10.79 -9.10
N GLU A 110 -36.08 9.89 -10.06
CA GLU A 110 -37.30 9.90 -10.86
C GLU A 110 -38.56 9.65 -10.00
N ALA A 111 -38.47 8.73 -9.04
CA ALA A 111 -39.57 8.45 -8.11
C ALA A 111 -39.88 9.64 -7.18
N GLU A 112 -38.85 10.34 -6.72
CA GLU A 112 -38.99 11.55 -5.93
C GLU A 112 -39.55 12.72 -6.74
N GLU A 113 -39.14 12.88 -8.01
CA GLU A 113 -39.71 13.88 -8.92
C GLU A 113 -41.20 13.63 -9.18
N ALA A 114 -41.59 12.36 -9.38
CA ALA A 114 -42.99 12.00 -9.55
C ALA A 114 -43.83 12.37 -8.31
N ARG A 115 -43.28 12.18 -7.10
CA ARG A 115 -43.92 12.59 -5.83
C ARG A 115 -43.98 14.12 -5.68
N LEU A 116 -42.93 14.83 -6.06
CA LEU A 116 -42.92 16.30 -6.05
C LEU A 116 -43.91 16.91 -7.05
N ARG A 117 -44.22 16.20 -8.14
CA ARG A 117 -45.19 16.61 -9.15
C ARG A 117 -46.64 16.32 -8.73
N ASP A 118 -46.87 15.41 -7.78
CA ASP A 118 -48.20 15.12 -7.26
C ASP A 118 -48.74 16.33 -6.47
N PRO A 119 -49.88 16.93 -6.88
CA PRO A 119 -50.48 18.06 -6.18
C PRO A 119 -50.96 17.73 -4.76
N ASN A 120 -51.07 16.45 -4.38
CA ASN A 120 -51.48 16.03 -3.04
C ASN A 120 -50.32 15.94 -2.03
N THR A 121 -49.08 16.16 -2.46
CA THR A 121 -47.91 16.04 -1.58
C THR A 121 -47.86 17.19 -0.57
N THR A 122 -47.75 16.84 0.71
CA THR A 122 -47.73 17.79 1.81
C THR A 122 -46.46 18.67 1.76
N ASP A 123 -46.52 19.87 2.34
CA ASP A 123 -45.36 20.77 2.39
C ASP A 123 -44.18 20.17 3.17
N ILE A 124 -44.47 19.37 4.20
CA ILE A 124 -43.48 18.64 5.01
C ILE A 124 -42.77 17.57 4.17
N GLU A 125 -43.51 16.79 3.37
CA GLU A 125 -42.92 15.78 2.49
C GLU A 125 -42.07 16.42 1.38
N ARG A 126 -42.53 17.54 0.80
CA ARG A 126 -41.73 18.30 -0.18
C ARG A 126 -40.41 18.77 0.43
N TRP A 127 -40.44 19.29 1.65
CA TRP A 127 -39.23 19.69 2.37
C TRP A 127 -38.30 18.50 2.65
N GLN A 128 -38.84 17.36 3.09
CA GLN A 128 -38.05 16.16 3.36
C GLN A 128 -37.36 15.63 2.10
N ILE A 129 -38.07 15.58 0.96
CA ILE A 129 -37.50 15.16 -0.32
C ILE A 129 -36.37 16.10 -0.74
N GLN A 130 -36.58 17.41 -0.67
CA GLN A 130 -35.56 18.41 -0.99
C GLN A 130 -34.34 18.33 -0.06
N SER A 131 -34.56 18.10 1.24
CA SER A 131 -33.51 17.91 2.23
C SER A 131 -32.67 16.66 1.94
N ASN A 132 -33.32 15.52 1.68
CA ASN A 132 -32.65 14.27 1.33
C ASN A 132 -31.84 14.40 0.02
N ARG A 133 -32.39 15.10 -0.97
CA ARG A 133 -31.70 15.38 -2.23
C ARG A 133 -30.45 16.24 -2.01
N THR A 134 -30.58 17.30 -1.22
CA THR A 134 -29.46 18.18 -0.87
C THR A 134 -28.38 17.42 -0.10
N LEU A 135 -28.78 16.54 0.82
CA LEU A 135 -27.86 15.69 1.57
C LEU A 135 -27.08 14.74 0.65
N ARG A 136 -27.77 14.03 -0.27
CA ARG A 136 -27.10 13.15 -1.24
C ARG A 136 -26.17 13.93 -2.17
N GLN A 137 -26.58 15.10 -2.66
CA GLN A 137 -25.73 15.97 -3.47
C GLN A 137 -24.50 16.45 -2.69
N SER A 138 -24.68 16.84 -1.42
CA SER A 138 -23.57 17.26 -0.55
C SER A 138 -22.59 16.12 -0.30
N GLN A 139 -23.08 14.89 -0.08
CA GLN A 139 -22.24 13.71 0.07
C GLN A 139 -21.47 13.38 -1.21
N GLN A 140 -22.12 13.43 -2.37
CA GLN A 140 -21.45 13.24 -3.67
C GLN A 140 -20.40 14.32 -3.93
N ALA A 141 -20.71 15.59 -3.64
CA ALA A 141 -19.76 16.69 -3.76
C ALA A 141 -18.57 16.52 -2.82
N ALA A 142 -18.78 16.08 -1.58
CA ALA A 142 -17.72 15.80 -0.62
C ALA A 142 -16.83 14.64 -1.10
N GLN A 143 -17.41 13.56 -1.63
CA GLN A 143 -16.65 12.45 -2.19
C GLN A 143 -15.83 12.87 -3.42
N ALA A 144 -16.42 13.67 -4.32
CA ALA A 144 -15.72 14.22 -5.47
C ALA A 144 -14.57 15.15 -5.05
N ALA A 145 -14.77 16.00 -4.03
CA ALA A 145 -13.74 16.87 -3.49
C ALA A 145 -12.59 16.06 -2.86
N LEU A 146 -12.88 14.98 -2.13
CA LEU A 146 -11.87 14.07 -1.59
C LEU A 146 -11.04 13.42 -2.71
N PHE A 147 -11.69 12.98 -3.78
CA PHE A 147 -11.00 12.40 -4.93
C PHE A 147 -10.08 13.41 -5.61
N GLN A 148 -10.56 14.64 -5.82
CA GLN A 148 -9.74 15.74 -6.36
C GLN A 148 -8.56 16.08 -5.43
N ALA A 149 -8.77 16.11 -4.11
CA ALA A 149 -7.71 16.37 -3.15
C ALA A 149 -6.63 15.27 -3.16
N GLN A 150 -7.03 14.00 -3.27
CA GLN A 150 -6.11 12.88 -3.42
C GLN A 150 -5.31 12.99 -4.71
N ASP A 151 -5.96 13.40 -5.81
CA ASP A 151 -5.30 13.60 -7.10
C ASP A 151 -4.25 14.70 -7.07
N LEU A 152 -4.59 15.87 -6.52
CA LEU A 152 -3.65 16.98 -6.37
C LEU A 152 -2.48 16.61 -5.45
N ARG A 153 -2.73 15.83 -4.39
CA ARG A 153 -1.66 15.31 -3.54
C ARG A 153 -0.73 14.37 -4.31
N ASP A 154 -1.26 13.45 -5.12
CA ASP A 154 -0.44 12.55 -5.93
C ASP A 154 0.38 13.32 -7.00
N GLN A 155 -0.24 14.30 -7.65
CA GLN A 155 0.45 15.18 -8.59
C GLN A 155 1.61 15.93 -7.93
N THR A 156 1.37 16.58 -6.80
CA THR A 156 2.41 17.35 -6.08
C THR A 156 3.54 16.45 -5.56
N LEU A 157 3.22 15.25 -5.06
CA LEU A 157 4.24 14.27 -4.66
C LEU A 157 5.09 13.79 -5.85
N PHE A 158 4.48 13.59 -7.01
CA PHE A 158 5.20 13.20 -8.21
C PHE A 158 6.07 14.34 -8.75
N GLU A 159 5.56 15.57 -8.77
CA GLU A 159 6.31 16.78 -9.16
C GLU A 159 7.49 17.04 -8.21
N ALA A 160 7.31 16.86 -6.90
CA ALA A 160 8.40 16.95 -5.93
C ALA A 160 9.51 15.91 -6.22
N LYS A 161 9.14 14.69 -6.60
CA LYS A 161 10.11 13.65 -7.01
C LYS A 161 10.80 14.00 -8.33
N ILE A 162 10.13 14.67 -9.26
CA ILE A 162 10.75 15.17 -10.49
C ILE A 162 11.84 16.20 -10.17
N ALA A 163 11.63 17.08 -9.19
CA ALA A 163 12.65 18.04 -8.78
C ALA A 163 13.93 17.34 -8.26
N SER A 164 13.80 16.20 -7.60
CA SER A 164 14.94 15.40 -7.11
C SER A 164 15.58 14.49 -8.17
N ASP A 165 14.81 14.04 -9.16
CA ASP A 165 15.24 13.08 -10.19
C ASP A 165 14.81 13.54 -11.59
N PRO A 166 15.72 14.19 -12.35
CA PRO A 166 15.43 14.67 -13.70
C PRO A 166 15.06 13.57 -14.70
N HIS A 167 15.35 12.29 -14.42
CA HIS A 167 14.94 11.20 -15.31
C HIS A 167 13.42 11.07 -15.36
N ARG A 168 12.73 11.36 -14.25
CA ARG A 168 11.27 11.34 -14.13
C ARG A 168 10.61 12.41 -15.00
N ALA A 169 11.27 13.55 -15.21
CA ALA A 169 10.75 14.63 -16.06
C ALA A 169 10.43 14.15 -17.49
N ARG A 170 11.21 13.21 -18.03
CA ARG A 170 10.98 12.63 -19.37
C ARG A 170 9.70 11.80 -19.49
N TYR A 171 9.17 11.37 -18.36
CA TYR A 171 7.95 10.56 -18.27
C TYR A 171 6.74 11.37 -17.83
N ARG A 172 6.90 12.64 -17.41
CA ARG A 172 5.83 13.45 -16.84
C ARG A 172 4.56 13.43 -17.71
N ASP A 173 4.69 13.83 -18.96
CA ASP A 173 3.53 13.97 -19.86
C ASP A 173 2.96 12.59 -20.24
N ARG A 174 3.82 11.57 -20.37
CA ARG A 174 3.38 10.19 -20.67
C ARG A 174 2.64 9.54 -19.50
N VAL A 175 3.08 9.80 -18.27
CA VAL A 175 2.45 9.33 -17.03
C VAL A 175 1.10 10.00 -16.85
N GLU A 176 1.00 11.30 -17.07
CA GLU A 176 -0.27 12.03 -16.95
C GLU A 176 -1.30 11.52 -17.97
N GLN A 177 -0.90 11.32 -19.23
CA GLN A 177 -1.77 10.71 -20.25
C GLN A 177 -2.24 9.32 -19.84
N ALA A 178 -1.34 8.45 -19.39
CA ALA A 178 -1.68 7.10 -18.98
C ALA A 178 -2.59 7.06 -17.73
N VAL A 179 -2.40 7.97 -16.77
CA VAL A 179 -3.30 8.10 -15.61
C VAL A 179 -4.70 8.52 -16.04
N GLN A 180 -4.82 9.44 -17.00
CA GLN A 180 -6.13 9.84 -17.54
C GLN A 180 -6.81 8.68 -18.29
N ASP A 181 -6.05 7.89 -19.05
CA ASP A 181 -6.59 6.72 -19.75
C ASP A 181 -7.02 5.60 -18.78
N GLU A 182 -6.27 5.39 -17.70
CA GLU A 182 -6.66 4.48 -16.62
C GLU A 182 -7.95 4.94 -15.92
N ARG A 183 -8.12 6.25 -15.68
CA ARG A 183 -9.36 6.82 -15.10
C ARG A 183 -10.54 6.65 -16.02
N ARG A 184 -10.36 6.88 -17.33
CA ARG A 184 -11.39 6.59 -18.34
C ARG A 184 -11.78 5.12 -18.35
N ALA A 185 -10.84 4.23 -18.05
CA ALA A 185 -11.08 2.80 -17.87
C ALA A 185 -11.63 2.43 -16.48
N GLY A 186 -12.00 3.40 -15.63
CA GLY A 186 -12.55 3.20 -14.30
C GLY A 186 -11.53 2.77 -13.24
N ARG A 187 -10.23 2.91 -13.52
CA ARG A 187 -9.14 2.53 -12.62
C ARG A 187 -8.43 3.77 -12.09
N ASN A 188 -8.16 3.77 -10.79
CA ASN A 188 -7.40 4.83 -10.14
C ASN A 188 -5.99 4.33 -9.83
N ALA A 189 -5.08 4.53 -10.78
CA ALA A 189 -3.65 4.29 -10.57
C ALA A 189 -2.95 5.57 -10.12
N SER A 190 -2.01 5.46 -9.19
CA SER A 190 -1.15 6.59 -8.81
C SER A 190 -0.15 6.90 -9.93
N ARG A 191 0.23 8.18 -10.08
CA ARG A 191 1.25 8.60 -11.06
C ARG A 191 2.56 7.86 -10.88
N GLU A 192 2.94 7.57 -9.64
CA GLU A 192 4.15 6.82 -9.34
C GLU A 192 4.08 5.35 -9.80
N ALA A 193 2.94 4.67 -9.62
CA ALA A 193 2.77 3.31 -10.11
C ALA A 193 2.84 3.24 -11.63
N VAL A 194 2.19 4.19 -12.31
CA VAL A 194 2.25 4.33 -13.77
C VAL A 194 3.68 4.62 -14.23
N TYR A 195 4.40 5.50 -13.54
CA TYR A 195 5.81 5.77 -13.84
C TYR A 195 6.67 4.50 -13.78
N TYR A 196 6.59 3.71 -12.70
CA TYR A 196 7.38 2.48 -12.59
C TYR A 196 6.98 1.43 -13.62
N TYR A 197 5.70 1.33 -13.95
CA TYR A 197 5.23 0.45 -15.02
C TYR A 197 5.84 0.85 -16.38
N MET A 198 5.82 2.14 -16.72
CA MET A 198 6.40 2.65 -17.96
C MET A 198 7.93 2.49 -18.00
N LEU A 199 8.60 2.75 -16.88
CA LEU A 199 10.03 2.54 -16.75
C LEU A 199 10.39 1.06 -16.93
N GLY A 200 9.66 0.16 -16.27
CA GLY A 200 9.82 -1.29 -16.42
C GLY A 200 9.62 -1.76 -17.85
N LYS A 201 8.63 -1.21 -18.56
CA LYS A 201 8.40 -1.47 -19.98
C LYS A 201 9.57 -1.00 -20.85
N ASP A 202 10.05 0.23 -20.66
CA ASP A 202 11.17 0.74 -21.46
C ASP A 202 12.50 -0.01 -21.16
N ILE A 203 12.66 -0.58 -19.96
CA ILE A 203 13.77 -1.51 -19.63
C ILE A 203 13.58 -2.86 -20.32
N ALA A 204 12.38 -3.44 -20.27
CA ALA A 204 12.06 -4.71 -20.91
C ALA A 204 12.20 -4.65 -22.44
N ASP A 205 11.80 -3.52 -23.03
CA ASP A 205 11.95 -3.22 -24.47
C ASP A 205 13.41 -2.97 -24.87
N GLY A 206 14.36 -2.99 -23.93
CA GLY A 206 15.79 -2.78 -24.18
C GLY A 206 16.18 -1.33 -24.51
N LYS A 207 15.23 -0.39 -24.48
CA LYS A 207 15.48 1.05 -24.71
C LYS A 207 16.33 1.65 -23.58
N LEU A 208 16.18 1.12 -22.36
CA LEU A 208 17.02 1.44 -21.21
C LEU A 208 17.80 0.19 -20.82
N LYS A 209 19.10 0.17 -21.15
CA LYS A 209 19.98 -0.86 -20.61
C LYS A 209 19.99 -0.72 -19.09
N PRO A 210 19.64 -1.77 -18.32
CA PRO A 210 19.78 -1.72 -16.88
C PRO A 210 21.22 -1.38 -16.57
N LYS A 211 21.45 -0.22 -15.97
CA LYS A 211 22.79 0.18 -15.54
C LYS A 211 23.14 -0.83 -14.44
N ALA A 212 23.87 -1.87 -14.81
CA ALA A 212 24.39 -2.85 -13.87
C ALA A 212 24.98 -2.04 -12.73
N LYS A 213 24.46 -2.23 -11.50
CA LYS A 213 25.00 -1.53 -10.34
C LYS A 213 26.50 -1.72 -10.42
N ALA A 214 27.25 -0.62 -10.58
CA ALA A 214 28.68 -0.65 -10.47
C ALA A 214 28.93 -1.32 -9.13
N LYS A 215 29.50 -2.52 -9.17
CA LYS A 215 29.91 -3.26 -8.00
C LYS A 215 30.69 -2.24 -7.19
N ALA A 216 30.15 -1.83 -6.04
CA ALA A 216 30.82 -0.84 -5.20
C ALA A 216 32.27 -1.29 -5.12
N PRO A 217 33.26 -0.43 -5.49
CA PRO A 217 34.65 -0.82 -5.36
C PRO A 217 34.77 -1.29 -3.91
N ALA A 218 35.18 -2.55 -3.74
CA ALA A 218 35.34 -3.12 -2.41
C ALA A 218 36.08 -2.07 -1.60
N ALA A 219 35.46 -1.58 -0.52
CA ALA A 219 36.10 -0.62 0.35
C ALA A 219 37.51 -1.14 0.57
N ASP A 220 38.51 -0.33 0.20
CA ASP A 220 39.91 -0.64 0.41
C ASP A 220 40.13 -0.59 1.92
N VAL A 221 39.63 -1.62 2.60
CA VAL A 221 39.96 -1.93 3.97
C VAL A 221 41.40 -2.33 3.87
N PRO A 222 42.36 -1.52 4.37
CA PRO A 222 43.75 -1.91 4.36
C PRO A 222 43.83 -3.17 5.21
N ARG A 223 43.88 -4.32 4.54
CA ARG A 223 44.08 -5.60 5.19
C ARG A 223 45.53 -5.58 5.64
N GLY A 224 45.73 -5.04 6.84
CA GLY A 224 47.01 -4.96 7.50
C GLY A 224 47.73 -6.29 7.34
N LYS A 225 49.00 -6.22 6.96
CA LYS A 225 49.89 -7.36 6.81
C LYS A 225 49.71 -8.27 8.03
N THR A 226 49.11 -9.44 7.84
CA THR A 226 48.98 -10.41 8.93
C THR A 226 50.39 -10.78 9.39
N PRO A 227 50.68 -10.81 10.70
CA PRO A 227 52.01 -11.15 11.22
C PRO A 227 52.48 -12.45 10.57
N GLY A 228 53.72 -12.45 10.08
CA GLY A 228 54.31 -13.54 9.30
C GLY A 228 54.42 -14.84 10.11
N VAL A 229 53.32 -15.59 10.17
CA VAL A 229 53.31 -16.98 10.60
C VAL A 229 53.89 -17.79 9.44
N ARG A 230 55.06 -18.38 9.66
CA ARG A 230 55.69 -19.31 8.71
C ARG A 230 54.83 -20.58 8.63
N SER A 231 53.79 -20.59 7.79
CA SER A 231 53.04 -21.81 7.49
C SER A 231 53.85 -22.64 6.48
N ASN A 232 54.28 -23.84 6.89
CA ASN A 232 55.00 -24.78 6.04
C ASN A 232 54.06 -25.60 5.13
N VAL A 233 53.02 -24.95 4.58
CA VAL A 233 52.05 -25.58 3.68
C VAL A 233 52.18 -24.91 2.31
N PRO A 234 52.58 -25.64 1.26
CA PRO A 234 52.70 -25.06 -0.07
C PRO A 234 51.31 -24.62 -0.57
N PRO A 235 51.20 -23.52 -1.32
CA PRO A 235 49.92 -23.02 -1.82
C PRO A 235 49.38 -23.99 -2.88
N ALA A 236 48.54 -24.93 -2.44
CA ALA A 236 47.84 -25.82 -3.34
C ALA A 236 46.83 -25.00 -4.17
N ARG A 237 46.91 -25.14 -5.50
CA ARG A 237 45.93 -24.63 -6.47
C ARG A 237 44.52 -24.84 -5.92
N GLY A 238 43.75 -23.76 -5.79
CA GLY A 238 42.38 -23.80 -5.28
C GLY A 238 41.52 -24.74 -6.13
N GLN A 239 41.19 -25.89 -5.57
CA GLN A 239 40.24 -26.83 -6.18
C GLN A 239 38.88 -26.13 -6.31
N THR A 240 38.32 -26.17 -7.51
CA THR A 240 36.98 -25.64 -7.79
C THR A 240 35.91 -26.41 -7.01
N GLU A 241 34.76 -25.79 -6.76
CA GLU A 241 33.63 -26.40 -6.02
C GLU A 241 33.24 -27.78 -6.57
N HIS A 242 33.31 -27.94 -7.91
CA HIS A 242 33.08 -29.20 -8.60
C HIS A 242 34.10 -30.28 -8.21
N GLN A 243 35.39 -29.96 -8.14
CA GLN A 243 36.45 -30.89 -7.76
C GLN A 243 36.33 -31.33 -6.29
N LYS A 244 35.87 -30.43 -5.41
CA LYS A 244 35.58 -30.75 -4.00
C LYS A 244 34.33 -31.64 -3.86
N ARG A 245 33.37 -31.54 -4.77
CA ARG A 245 32.17 -32.37 -4.77
C ARG A 245 32.47 -33.78 -5.29
N THR A 246 33.32 -33.91 -6.32
CA THR A 246 33.79 -35.22 -6.79
C THR A 246 34.68 -35.94 -5.79
N ALA A 247 35.56 -35.24 -5.06
CA ALA A 247 36.37 -35.85 -4.00
C ALA A 247 35.51 -36.40 -2.85
N ARG A 248 34.46 -35.66 -2.45
CA ARG A 248 33.50 -36.11 -1.42
C ARG A 248 32.67 -37.32 -1.87
N LEU A 249 32.38 -37.44 -3.16
CA LEU A 249 31.70 -38.63 -3.72
C LEU A 249 32.64 -39.82 -3.87
N ALA A 250 33.94 -39.61 -4.07
CA ALA A 250 34.92 -40.68 -4.19
C ALA A 250 35.22 -41.38 -2.85
N ASP A 251 35.13 -40.67 -1.71
CA ASP A 251 35.27 -41.25 -0.37
C ASP A 251 34.00 -41.92 0.16
N VAL A 252 32.89 -41.82 -0.57
CA VAL A 252 31.65 -42.55 -0.28
C VAL A 252 31.61 -43.75 -1.22
N ASN A 253 32.26 -44.84 -0.81
CA ASN A 253 32.10 -46.15 -1.45
C ASN A 253 30.62 -46.58 -1.30
N ILE A 254 29.93 -46.68 -2.43
CA ILE A 254 28.65 -47.40 -2.59
C ILE A 254 28.98 -48.81 -3.06
#